data_AF-A0A2N9VSP4-F1
#
_entry.id   AF-A0A2N9VSP4-F1
#
_cell.length_a   1.000
_cell.length_b   1.000
_cell.length_c   1.000
_cell.angle_alpha   90.00
_cell.angle_beta   90.00
_cell.angle_gamma   90.00
#
_symmetry.space_group_name_H-M   'P 1'
#
loop_
_entity.id
_entity.type
_entity.pdbx_description
1 polymer ?
#
loop_
_entity_poly.entity_id
_entity_poly.type
_entity_poly.pdbx_seq_one_letter_code
_entity_poly.pdbx_strand_id
1 'polypeptide(L)'
;MSRIEMFGRFVGALVIAFFYGCSLAGASGSDLYRSQAVVSGQGEANRAIGLAQCLEDVLVKVSGDPRLIGDPKVVGLTRQAAGFVANFQYRDRMSGIPIHDEQGSYDRPP
;
A
#
# COMPACT_ATOMS: atom_id res chain seq x y z
N MET A 1 -36.74 -22.80 24.80
CA MET A 1 -36.22 -22.12 23.59
C MET A 1 -35.62 -23.19 22.69
N SER A 2 -36.17 -23.43 21.50
CA SER A 2 -35.70 -24.52 20.61
C SER A 2 -34.32 -24.19 20.03
N ARG A 3 -33.44 -25.20 19.91
CA ARG A 3 -32.09 -25.05 19.34
C ARG A 3 -32.10 -24.43 17.92
N ILE A 4 -33.21 -24.60 17.21
CA ILE A 4 -33.44 -24.08 15.85
C ILE A 4 -33.61 -22.54 15.85
N GLU A 5 -34.31 -21.99 16.84
CA GLU A 5 -34.51 -20.54 16.96
C GLU A 5 -33.23 -19.81 17.39
N MET A 6 -32.41 -20.47 18.21
CA MET A 6 -31.11 -19.95 18.62
C MET A 6 -30.14 -19.90 17.42
N PHE A 7 -30.14 -20.93 16.57
CA PHE A 7 -29.30 -20.97 15.38
C PHE A 7 -29.70 -19.89 14.36
N GLY A 8 -31.00 -19.70 14.13
CA GLY A 8 -31.50 -18.63 13.24
C GLY A 8 -31.13 -17.22 13.71
N ARG A 9 -31.16 -16.96 15.01
CA ARG A 9 -30.73 -15.66 15.59
C ARG A 9 -29.23 -15.45 15.48
N PHE A 10 -28.43 -16.51 15.64
CA PHE A 10 -26.98 -16.45 15.45
C PHE A 10 -26.60 -16.17 13.99
N VAL A 11 -27.22 -16.87 13.04
CA VAL A 11 -26.99 -16.63 11.61
C VAL A 11 -27.44 -15.23 11.21
N GLY A 12 -28.62 -14.78 11.67
CA GLY A 12 -29.10 -13.43 11.44
C GLY A 12 -28.16 -12.34 11.97
N ALA A 13 -27.63 -12.51 13.19
CA ALA A 13 -26.67 -11.58 13.77
C ALA A 13 -25.33 -11.55 13.00
N LEU A 14 -24.88 -12.70 12.49
CA LEU A 14 -23.62 -12.80 11.74
C LEU A 14 -23.73 -12.16 10.35
N VAL A 15 -24.88 -12.29 9.69
CA VAL A 15 -25.17 -11.61 8.41
C VAL A 15 -25.25 -10.09 8.62
N ILE A 16 -25.92 -9.62 9.66
CA ILE A 16 -26.00 -8.18 9.98
C ILE A 16 -24.59 -7.63 10.28
N ALA A 17 -23.77 -8.33 11.08
CA ALA A 17 -22.39 -7.90 11.34
C ALA A 17 -21.53 -7.82 10.06
N PHE A 18 -21.76 -8.71 9.09
CA PHE A 18 -21.05 -8.69 7.81
C PHE A 18 -21.42 -7.48 6.93
N PHE A 19 -22.69 -7.05 6.96
CA PHE A 19 -23.15 -5.87 6.20
C PHE A 19 -22.80 -4.54 6.86
N TYR A 20 -22.71 -4.46 8.19
CA TYR A 20 -22.38 -3.22 8.91
C TYR A 20 -20.87 -2.90 8.96
N GLY A 21 -20.00 -3.86 8.61
CA GLY A 21 -18.53 -3.67 8.63
C GLY A 21 -17.95 -2.97 7.39
N CYS A 22 -18.73 -2.78 6.33
CA CYS A 22 -18.22 -2.20 5.09
C CYS A 22 -18.39 -0.68 5.08
N SER A 23 -17.53 0.01 5.83
CA SER A 23 -17.26 1.42 5.54
C SER A 23 -16.47 1.46 4.25
N LEU A 24 -17.18 1.54 3.11
CA LEU A 24 -16.59 1.90 1.83
C LEU A 24 -16.14 3.37 1.94
N ALA A 25 -14.98 3.58 2.54
CA ALA A 25 -14.18 4.75 2.21
C ALA A 25 -13.90 4.63 0.72
N GLY A 26 -14.75 5.25 -0.10
CA GLY A 26 -14.59 5.27 -1.54
C GLY A 26 -13.21 5.84 -1.82
N ALA A 27 -12.29 4.99 -2.25
CA ALA A 27 -11.00 5.43 -2.75
C ALA A 27 -11.32 6.49 -3.80
N SER A 28 -10.85 7.72 -3.58
CA SER A 28 -10.97 8.75 -4.60
C SER A 28 -10.34 8.18 -5.88
N GLY A 29 -10.85 8.53 -7.07
CA GLY A 29 -10.25 8.05 -8.33
C GLY A 29 -8.74 8.30 -8.40
N SER A 30 -8.25 9.32 -7.69
CA SER A 30 -6.82 9.63 -7.51
C SER A 30 -6.02 8.57 -6.76
N ASP A 31 -6.62 7.86 -5.80
CA ASP A 31 -5.92 6.87 -4.97
C ASP A 31 -5.53 5.63 -5.76
N LEU A 32 -6.29 5.30 -6.82
CA LEU A 32 -5.95 4.21 -7.75
C LEU A 32 -4.60 4.46 -8.44
N TYR A 33 -4.26 5.73 -8.68
CA TYR A 33 -3.02 6.16 -9.35
C TYR A 33 -1.86 6.46 -8.37
N ARG A 34 -2.04 6.19 -7.07
CA ARG A 34 -1.02 6.44 -6.04
C ARG A 34 -0.57 5.13 -5.39
N SER A 35 0.73 4.88 -5.32
CA SER A 35 1.32 3.82 -4.48
C SER A 35 2.40 4.37 -3.56
N GLN A 36 2.84 3.53 -2.62
CA GLN A 36 3.96 3.83 -1.73
C GLN A 36 4.83 2.58 -1.56
N ALA A 37 6.14 2.78 -1.64
CA ALA A 37 7.13 1.74 -1.38
C ALA A 37 8.04 2.19 -0.25
N VAL A 38 8.50 1.22 0.55
CA VAL A 38 9.51 1.45 1.57
C VAL A 38 10.88 1.33 0.91
N VAL A 39 11.69 2.37 1.03
CA VAL A 39 13.06 2.40 0.49
C VAL A 39 14.07 2.59 1.61
N SER A 40 15.25 1.97 1.46
CA SER A 40 16.35 2.04 2.44
C SER A 40 17.14 3.36 2.41
N GLY A 41 16.75 4.30 1.55
CA GLY A 41 17.38 5.61 1.44
C GLY A 41 16.79 6.47 0.33
N GLN A 42 17.22 7.73 0.24
CA GLN A 42 16.70 8.72 -0.72
C GLN A 42 17.56 8.87 -2.00
N GLY A 43 18.68 8.14 -2.08
CA GLY A 43 19.55 8.13 -3.27
C GLY A 43 18.85 7.57 -4.52
N GLU A 44 19.38 7.91 -5.69
CA GLU A 44 18.77 7.59 -7.00
C GLU A 44 18.52 6.09 -7.19
N ALA A 45 19.46 5.23 -6.79
CA ALA A 45 19.30 3.79 -6.89
C ALA A 45 18.11 3.26 -6.07
N ASN A 46 17.98 3.72 -4.81
CA ASN A 46 16.87 3.34 -3.94
C ASN A 46 15.54 3.90 -4.45
N ARG A 47 15.57 5.11 -5.02
CA ARG A 47 14.41 5.74 -5.66
C ARG A 47 13.93 4.93 -6.85
N ALA A 48 14.82 4.57 -7.76
CA ALA A 48 14.48 3.79 -8.95
C ALA A 48 13.79 2.47 -8.58
N ILE A 49 14.31 1.77 -7.56
CA ILE A 49 13.69 0.54 -7.03
C ILE A 49 12.28 0.81 -6.50
N GLY A 50 12.10 1.86 -5.68
CA GLY A 50 10.79 2.20 -5.14
C GLY A 50 9.78 2.63 -6.21
N LEU A 51 10.22 3.39 -7.22
CA LEU A 51 9.37 3.82 -8.34
C LEU A 51 8.97 2.63 -9.22
N ALA A 52 9.88 1.68 -9.45
CA ALA A 52 9.59 0.44 -10.17
C ALA A 52 8.48 -0.36 -9.48
N GLN A 53 8.59 -0.56 -8.16
CA GLN A 53 7.55 -1.23 -7.36
C GLN A 53 6.22 -0.49 -7.42
N CYS A 54 6.24 0.84 -7.20
CA CYS A 54 5.03 1.65 -7.23
C CYS A 54 4.31 1.63 -8.60
N LEU A 55 5.05 1.56 -9.71
CA LEU A 55 4.46 1.49 -11.04
C LEU A 55 3.69 0.19 -11.25
N GLU A 56 4.28 -0.95 -10.89
CA GLU A 56 3.61 -2.27 -10.96
C GLU A 56 2.32 -2.27 -10.12
N ASP A 57 2.39 -1.78 -8.87
CA ASP A 57 1.23 -1.67 -7.99
C ASP A 57 0.10 -0.84 -8.62
N VAL A 58 0.43 0.31 -9.21
CA VAL A 58 -0.56 1.20 -9.84
C VAL A 58 -1.19 0.52 -11.05
N LEU A 59 -0.42 -0.18 -11.87
CA LEU A 59 -0.96 -0.92 -13.02
C LEU A 59 -1.93 -2.01 -12.58
N VAL A 60 -1.60 -2.78 -11.53
CA VAL A 60 -2.51 -3.78 -10.94
C VAL A 60 -3.77 -3.11 -10.39
N LYS A 61 -3.63 -2.00 -9.64
CA LYS A 61 -4.79 -1.29 -9.04
C LYS A 61 -5.74 -0.71 -10.08
N VAL A 62 -5.21 -0.05 -11.10
CA VAL A 62 -6.02 0.64 -12.12
C VAL A 62 -6.68 -0.37 -13.07
N SER A 63 -5.99 -1.45 -13.42
CA SER A 63 -6.54 -2.48 -14.31
C SER A 63 -7.43 -3.50 -13.60
N GLY A 64 -7.18 -3.74 -12.31
CA GLY A 64 -7.76 -4.86 -11.57
C GLY A 64 -7.21 -6.24 -11.97
N ASP A 65 -6.13 -6.30 -12.77
CA ASP A 65 -5.55 -7.57 -13.23
C ASP A 65 -4.32 -7.97 -12.38
N PRO A 66 -4.43 -8.99 -11.51
CA PRO A 66 -3.32 -9.45 -10.69
C PRO A 66 -2.22 -10.17 -11.48
N ARG A 67 -2.48 -10.56 -12.75
CA ARG A 67 -1.47 -11.23 -13.60
C ARG A 67 -0.34 -10.32 -14.01
N LEU A 68 -0.51 -9.00 -13.85
CA LEU A 68 0.51 -8.01 -14.15
C LEU A 68 1.70 -8.07 -13.18
N ILE A 69 1.53 -8.67 -11.99
CA ILE A 69 2.60 -8.87 -11.01
C ILE A 69 3.65 -9.81 -11.62
N GLY A 70 4.86 -9.29 -11.84
CA GLY A 70 5.98 -10.02 -12.44
C GLY A 70 5.85 -10.26 -13.93
N ASP A 71 4.84 -9.70 -14.62
CA ASP A 71 4.73 -9.83 -16.08
C ASP A 71 5.97 -9.21 -16.76
N PRO A 72 6.68 -9.94 -17.65
CA PRO A 72 7.87 -9.44 -18.30
C PRO A 72 7.70 -8.11 -19.04
N LYS A 73 6.50 -7.82 -19.56
CA LYS A 73 6.17 -6.55 -20.21
C LYS A 73 6.11 -5.43 -19.18
N VAL A 74 5.49 -5.67 -18.02
CA VAL A 74 5.45 -4.71 -16.91
C VAL A 74 6.86 -4.46 -16.38
N VAL A 75 7.64 -5.52 -16.17
CA VAL A 75 9.07 -5.43 -15.78
C VAL A 75 9.90 -4.62 -16.79
N GLY A 76 9.55 -4.67 -18.08
CA GLY A 76 10.16 -3.80 -19.10
C GLY A 76 9.88 -2.32 -18.85
N LEU A 77 8.65 -1.97 -18.48
CA LEU A 77 8.22 -0.60 -18.19
C LEU A 77 8.81 -0.05 -16.90
N THR A 78 8.99 -0.89 -15.87
CA THR A 78 9.50 -0.45 -14.57
C THR A 78 10.92 0.11 -14.62
N ARG A 79 11.73 -0.28 -15.62
CA ARG A 79 13.06 0.33 -15.88
C ARG A 79 12.98 1.82 -16.24
N GLN A 80 11.84 2.27 -16.74
CA GLN A 80 11.56 3.66 -17.12
C GLN A 80 10.55 4.31 -16.16
N ALA A 81 10.32 3.73 -14.98
CA ALA A 81 9.29 4.16 -14.04
C ALA A 81 9.37 5.66 -13.70
N ALA A 82 10.59 6.21 -13.58
CA ALA A 82 10.79 7.63 -13.31
C ALA A 82 10.14 8.56 -14.36
N GLY A 83 10.06 8.13 -15.63
CA GLY A 83 9.42 8.90 -16.70
C GLY A 83 7.89 8.91 -16.65
N PHE A 84 7.26 7.98 -15.92
CA PHE A 84 5.80 7.90 -15.77
C PHE A 84 5.29 8.59 -14.50
N VAL A 85 6.17 8.97 -13.59
CA VAL A 85 5.81 9.51 -12.27
C VAL A 85 5.59 11.00 -12.37
N ALA A 86 4.36 11.45 -12.09
CA ALA A 86 4.03 12.88 -12.06
C ALA A 86 4.59 13.59 -10.81
N ASN A 87 4.57 12.94 -9.65
CA ASN A 87 5.10 13.47 -8.40
C ASN A 87 5.43 12.32 -7.43
N PHE A 88 6.45 12.49 -6.59
CA PHE A 88 6.76 11.62 -5.47
C PHE A 88 7.28 12.45 -4.29
N GLN A 89 7.11 11.91 -3.08
CA GLN A 89 7.58 12.52 -1.85
C GLN A 89 8.15 11.44 -0.93
N TYR A 90 9.18 11.79 -0.18
CA TYR A 90 9.67 10.94 0.90
C TYR A 90 8.93 11.25 2.19
N ARG A 91 8.66 10.20 2.97
CA ARG A 91 8.15 10.31 4.33
C ARG A 91 9.05 9.49 5.24
N ASP A 92 9.61 10.14 6.26
CA ASP A 92 10.35 9.44 7.31
C ASP A 92 9.35 8.65 8.17
N ARG A 93 9.51 7.32 8.20
CA ARG A 93 8.65 6.43 9.01
C ARG A 93 8.96 6.52 10.50
N MET A 94 10.18 6.97 10.85
CA MET A 94 10.63 7.13 12.23
C MET A 94 10.42 8.55 12.76
N SER A 95 9.85 9.45 11.94
CA SER A 95 9.51 10.81 12.37
C SER A 95 8.59 10.78 13.59
N GLY A 96 9.04 11.39 14.69
CA GLY A 96 8.29 11.49 15.94
C GLY A 96 8.38 10.26 16.86
N ILE A 97 9.13 9.23 16.48
CA ILE A 97 9.47 8.13 17.38
C ILE A 97 10.67 8.58 18.23
N PRO A 98 10.53 8.65 19.57
CA PRO A 98 11.66 8.99 20.43
C PRO A 98 12.81 8.02 20.19
N ILE A 99 14.02 8.56 20.01
CA ILE A 99 15.23 7.77 19.89
C ILE A 99 15.48 7.12 21.25
N HIS A 100 15.37 5.79 21.29
CA HIS A 100 15.54 5.00 22.52
C HIS A 100 16.94 4.38 22.64
N ASP A 101 17.80 4.53 21.64
CA ASP A 101 19.16 4.03 21.63
C ASP A 101 20.20 5.16 21.46
N GLU A 102 21.27 5.12 22.26
CA GLU A 102 22.41 6.01 22.08
C GLU A 102 23.34 5.56 20.92
N GLN A 103 22.96 4.53 20.16
CA GLN A 103 23.80 3.89 19.14
C GLN A 103 23.48 4.31 17.70
N GLY A 104 23.23 5.61 17.48
CA GLY A 104 23.05 6.16 16.11
C GLY A 104 23.10 7.68 15.97
N SER A 105 23.30 8.41 17.07
CA SER A 105 23.14 9.87 17.14
C SER A 105 24.16 10.68 16.33
N TYR A 106 25.26 10.07 15.88
CA TYR A 106 26.37 10.77 15.24
C TYR A 106 26.30 10.85 13.70
N ASP A 107 25.47 10.05 13.04
CA ASP A 107 25.52 9.88 11.57
C ASP A 107 24.35 10.53 10.81
N ARG A 108 23.51 11.33 11.49
CA ARG A 108 22.47 12.12 10.83
C ARG A 108 23.04 13.48 10.41
N PRO A 109 23.07 13.84 9.12
CA PRO A 109 23.39 15.22 8.73
C PRO A 109 22.34 16.20 9.31
N PRO A 110 22.74 17.45 9.58
CA PRO A 110 21.89 18.44 10.24
C PRO A 110 20.62 18.79 9.45
#